data_AF-Q2LZI2-F1
#
_entry.id   AF-Q2LZI2-F1
#
_cell.length_a   1.000
_cell.length_b   1.000
_cell.length_c   1.000
_cell.angle_alpha   90.00
_cell.angle_beta   90.00
_cell.angle_gamma   90.00
#
_symmetry.space_group_name_H-M   'P 1'
#
loop_
_entity.id
_entity.type
_entity.pdbx_description
1 polymer ?
#
loop_
_entity_poly.entity_id
_entity_poly.type
_entity_poly.pdbx_seq_one_letter_code
_entity_poly.pdbx_strand_id
1 'polypeptide(L)'
;MVIGFLVRGGLVAGAVYYTNKVGIWGDSQQTEQLYNNVKSELCPYVTKAKKQLPFDVPQLPNTGEMRFLAKHYYNEGVKGSIRFVHMLPCYAGRGIKKVKDTFEDFAKSPAITGSQDAGSPAKQ
;
A
#
# COMPACT_ATOMS: atom_id res chain seq x y z
N MET A 1 -0.09 6.62 19.47
CA MET A 1 -0.53 6.56 18.05
C MET A 1 -0.41 7.90 17.32
N VAL A 2 -0.86 9.03 17.89
CA VAL A 2 -0.85 10.35 17.23
C VAL A 2 0.55 10.84 16.79
N ILE A 3 1.58 10.67 17.64
CA ILE A 3 2.96 11.10 17.32
C ILE A 3 3.50 10.38 16.07
N GLY A 4 3.22 9.08 15.93
CA GLY A 4 3.62 8.31 14.75
C GLY A 4 2.94 8.79 13.46
N PHE A 5 1.68 9.22 13.55
CA PHE A 5 0.98 9.83 12.43
C PHE A 5 1.54 11.21 12.08
N LEU A 6 1.92 12.03 13.06
CA LEU A 6 2.53 13.33 12.82
C LEU A 6 3.90 13.21 12.15
N VAL A 7 4.75 12.29 12.60
CA VAL A 7 6.08 12.05 11.98
C VAL A 7 5.91 11.55 10.55
N ARG A 8 5.04 10.55 10.32
CA ARG A 8 4.77 10.03 8.98
C ARG A 8 4.12 11.08 8.07
N GLY A 9 3.17 11.85 8.60
CA GLY A 9 2.51 12.94 7.88
C GLY A 9 3.50 14.03 7.50
N GLY A 10 4.40 14.42 8.41
CA GLY A 10 5.48 15.37 8.16
C GLY A 10 6.45 14.90 7.08
N LEU A 11 6.84 13.63 7.10
CA LEU A 11 7.69 13.05 6.05
C LEU A 11 7.01 13.09 4.68
N VAL A 12 5.73 12.70 4.61
CA VAL A 12 4.96 12.73 3.36
C VAL A 12 4.79 14.17 2.86
N ALA A 13 4.40 15.09 3.74
CA ALA A 13 4.24 16.50 3.40
C ALA A 13 5.57 17.13 2.93
N GLY A 14 6.67 16.82 3.61
CA GLY A 14 8.01 17.26 3.23
C GLY A 14 8.43 16.72 1.86
N ALA A 15 8.18 15.43 1.60
CA ALA A 15 8.45 14.83 0.29
C ALA A 15 7.60 15.48 -0.82
N VAL A 16 6.31 15.72 -0.59
CA VAL A 16 5.44 16.41 -1.55
C VAL A 16 5.92 17.85 -1.79
N TYR A 17 6.26 18.59 -0.74
CA TYR A 17 6.77 19.95 -0.86
C TYR A 17 8.08 20.01 -1.66
N TYR A 18 9.02 19.12 -1.36
CA TYR A 18 10.28 19.02 -2.08
C TYR A 18 10.09 18.64 -3.55
N THR A 19 9.29 17.61 -3.82
CA THR A 19 9.02 17.15 -5.20
C THR A 19 8.31 18.22 -6.03
N ASN A 20 7.43 19.01 -5.42
CA ASN A 20 6.81 20.14 -6.08
C ASN A 20 7.84 21.23 -6.44
N LYS A 21 8.72 21.59 -5.49
CA LYS A 21 9.79 22.56 -5.72
C LYS A 21 10.78 22.13 -6.81
N VAL A 22 11.08 20.84 -6.89
CA VAL A 22 11.95 20.26 -7.92
C VAL A 22 11.29 20.26 -9.31
N GLY A 23 9.99 20.56 -9.39
CA GLY A 23 9.27 20.71 -10.65
C GLY A 23 8.59 19.43 -11.14
N ILE A 24 8.53 18.37 -10.32
CA ILE A 24 7.84 17.10 -10.67
C ILE A 24 6.34 17.32 -10.87
N TRP A 25 5.76 18.27 -10.12
CA TRP A 25 4.36 18.67 -10.20
C TRP A 25 4.17 20.04 -10.84
N GLY A 26 5.25 20.62 -11.40
CA GLY A 26 5.26 21.95 -12.00
C GLY A 26 4.78 21.95 -13.44
N ASP A 27 5.15 22.99 -14.20
CA ASP A 27 4.85 23.05 -15.64
C ASP A 27 5.61 21.93 -16.39
N SER A 28 5.03 21.50 -17.51
CA SER A 28 5.64 20.63 -18.52
C SER A 28 7.08 21.01 -18.83
N GLN A 29 7.40 22.30 -18.97
CA GLN A 29 8.76 22.77 -19.24
C GLN A 29 9.73 22.51 -18.07
N GLN A 30 9.29 22.71 -16.83
CA GLN A 30 10.13 22.46 -15.65
C GLN A 30 10.40 20.96 -15.47
N THR A 31 9.37 20.14 -15.71
CA THR A 31 9.49 18.68 -15.65
C THR A 31 10.42 18.17 -16.75
N GLU A 32 10.32 18.72 -17.97
CA GLU A 32 11.16 18.34 -19.10
C GLU A 32 12.63 18.73 -18.87
N GLN A 33 12.90 19.92 -18.34
CA GLN A 33 14.25 20.34 -17.97
C GLN A 33 14.85 19.43 -16.89
N LEU A 34 14.07 19.10 -15.85
CA LEU A 34 14.47 18.16 -14.81
C LEU A 34 14.81 16.79 -15.41
N TYR A 35 13.94 16.27 -16.28
CA TYR A 35 14.15 14.99 -16.95
C TYR A 35 15.45 14.99 -17.78
N ASN A 36 15.69 16.04 -18.55
CA ASN A 36 16.89 16.16 -19.38
C ASN A 36 18.16 16.25 -18.54
N ASN A 37 18.14 17.00 -17.43
CA ASN A 37 19.26 17.10 -16.50
C ASN A 37 19.57 15.75 -15.83
N VAL A 38 18.54 15.06 -15.34
CA VAL A 38 18.70 13.74 -14.73
C VAL A 38 19.21 12.73 -15.76
N LYS A 39 18.68 12.78 -16.99
CA LYS A 39 19.14 11.94 -18.10
C LYS A 39 20.61 12.21 -18.44
N SER A 40 21.05 13.46 -18.51
CA SER A 40 22.44 13.79 -18.84
C SER A 40 23.41 13.29 -17.77
N GLU A 41 23.03 13.40 -16.50
CA GLU A 41 23.82 12.89 -15.36
C GLU A 41 23.89 11.35 -15.36
N LEU A 42 22.78 10.66 -15.69
CA LEU A 42 22.71 9.20 -15.69
C LEU A 42 23.32 8.53 -16.92
N CYS A 43 23.30 9.20 -18.08
CA CYS A 43 23.79 8.68 -19.35
C CYS A 43 25.22 8.08 -19.28
N PRO A 44 26.23 8.73 -18.66
CA PRO A 44 27.58 8.15 -18.56
C PRO A 44 27.61 6.87 -17.71
N TYR A 45 26.81 6.78 -16.66
CA TYR A 45 26.76 5.58 -15.80
C TYR A 45 26.07 4.41 -16.48
N VAL A 46 24.95 4.68 -17.17
CA VAL A 46 24.25 3.66 -17.97
C VAL A 46 25.16 3.14 -19.09
N THR A 47 25.94 4.02 -19.72
CA THR A 47 26.90 3.61 -20.77
C THR A 47 28.02 2.74 -20.22
N LYS A 48 28.54 3.05 -19.01
CA LYS A 48 29.52 2.21 -18.32
C LYS A 48 28.93 0.85 -17.93
N ALA A 49 27.72 0.83 -17.38
CA ALA A 49 27.03 -0.40 -17.01
C ALA A 49 26.75 -1.29 -18.23
N LYS A 50 26.30 -0.70 -19.35
CA LYS A 50 26.05 -1.43 -20.60
C LYS A 50 27.32 -2.11 -21.14
N LYS A 51 28.50 -1.51 -20.96
CA LYS A 51 29.79 -2.11 -21.38
C LYS A 51 30.25 -3.28 -20.50
N GLN A 52 29.77 -3.37 -19.26
CA GLN A 52 30.13 -4.45 -18.33
C GLN A 52 29.15 -5.62 -18.36
N LEU A 53 28.02 -5.50 -19.05
CA LEU A 53 27.06 -6.59 -19.19
C LEU A 53 27.45 -7.51 -20.35
N PRO A 54 27.53 -8.84 -20.12
CA PRO A 54 27.87 -9.83 -21.17
C PRO A 54 26.70 -10.19 -22.09
N PHE A 55 25.57 -9.48 -22.01
CA PHE A 55 24.37 -9.75 -22.80
C PHE A 55 23.83 -8.45 -23.41
N ASP A 56 23.17 -8.57 -24.57
CA ASP A 56 22.57 -7.42 -25.24
C ASP A 56 21.33 -6.97 -24.45
N VAL A 57 21.37 -5.74 -23.94
CA VAL A 57 20.29 -5.20 -23.11
C VAL A 57 19.07 -5.03 -24.03
N PRO A 58 17.93 -5.68 -23.74
CA PRO A 58 16.74 -5.53 -24.58
C PRO A 58 16.37 -4.05 -24.64
N GLN A 59 15.95 -3.60 -25.82
CA GLN A 59 15.51 -2.22 -25.98
C GLN A 59 14.37 -1.96 -24.99
N LEU A 60 14.49 -0.87 -24.23
CA LEU A 60 13.42 -0.51 -23.29
C LEU A 60 12.10 -0.40 -24.07
N PRO A 61 10.99 -0.87 -23.49
CA PRO A 61 9.68 -0.76 -24.11
C PRO A 61 9.43 0.68 -24.55
N ASN A 62 8.86 0.83 -25.74
CA ASN A 62 8.67 2.14 -26.33
C ASN A 62 7.85 3.01 -25.36
N THR A 63 8.12 4.32 -25.29
CA THR A 63 7.45 5.21 -24.32
C THR A 63 5.92 5.14 -24.41
N GLY A 64 5.37 4.82 -25.59
CA GLY A 64 3.96 4.52 -25.80
C GLY A 64 3.43 3.27 -25.08
N GLU A 65 4.21 2.19 -25.02
CA GLU A 65 3.84 0.93 -24.34
C GLU A 65 3.85 1.12 -22.82
N MET A 66 4.86 1.80 -22.28
CA MET A 66 4.90 2.17 -20.86
C MET A 66 3.73 3.07 -20.48
N ARG A 67 3.37 4.02 -21.35
CA ARG A 67 2.20 4.89 -21.14
C ARG A 67 0.89 4.11 -21.17
N PHE A 68 0.77 3.10 -22.04
CA PHE A 68 -0.39 2.22 -22.08
C PHE A 68 -0.51 1.41 -20.78
N LEU A 69 0.60 0.81 -20.34
CA LEU A 69 0.65 0.03 -19.11
C LEU A 69 0.25 0.86 -17.88
N ALA A 70 0.82 2.06 -17.77
CA ALA A 70 0.50 2.99 -16.68
C ALA A 70 -1.00 3.34 -16.65
N LYS A 71 -1.58 3.65 -17.81
CA LYS A 71 -3.03 3.91 -17.92
C LYS A 71 -3.88 2.70 -17.56
N HIS A 72 -3.48 1.52 -18.03
CA HIS A 72 -4.22 0.28 -17.79
C HIS A 72 -4.27 -0.04 -16.29
N TYR A 73 -3.11 -0.09 -15.62
CA TYR A 73 -3.04 -0.37 -14.19
C TYR A 73 -3.67 0.70 -13.32
N TYR A 74 -3.55 1.98 -13.70
CA TYR A 74 -4.26 3.05 -13.00
C TYR A 74 -5.78 2.84 -13.05
N ASN A 75 -6.31 2.56 -14.24
CA ASN A 75 -7.74 2.32 -14.42
C ASN A 75 -8.22 1.06 -13.69
N GLU A 76 -7.45 -0.02 -13.70
CA GLU A 76 -7.77 -1.21 -12.90
C GLU A 76 -7.74 -0.92 -11.40
N GLY A 77 -6.75 -0.15 -10.94
CA GLY A 77 -6.65 0.26 -9.54
C GLY A 77 -7.86 1.07 -9.08
N VAL A 78 -8.29 2.06 -9.87
CA VAL A 78 -9.49 2.86 -9.58
C VAL A 78 -10.76 2.00 -9.58
N LYS A 79 -10.91 1.11 -10.56
CA LYS A 79 -12.05 0.18 -10.60
C LYS A 79 -12.06 -0.76 -9.38
N GLY A 80 -10.90 -1.28 -9.00
CA GLY A 80 -10.73 -2.17 -7.86
C GLY A 80 -11.07 -1.50 -6.53
N SER A 81 -10.59 -0.27 -6.31
CA SER A 81 -10.85 0.48 -5.06
C SER A 81 -12.31 0.86 -4.91
N ILE A 82 -12.96 1.35 -5.97
CA ILE A 82 -14.40 1.66 -5.96
C ILE A 82 -15.21 0.38 -5.72
N ARG A 83 -14.82 -0.74 -6.36
CA ARG A 83 -15.48 -2.04 -6.14
C ARG A 83 -15.32 -2.52 -4.70
N PHE A 84 -14.15 -2.32 -4.09
CA PHE A 84 -13.94 -2.64 -2.67
C PHE A 84 -14.86 -1.81 -1.77
N VAL A 85 -14.92 -0.49 -2.00
CA VAL A 85 -15.82 0.41 -1.25
C VAL A 85 -17.29 0.00 -1.42
N HIS A 86 -17.70 -0.38 -2.63
CA HIS A 86 -19.04 -0.88 -2.90
C HIS A 86 -19.33 -2.22 -2.20
N MET A 87 -18.33 -3.07 -2.01
CA MET A 87 -18.48 -4.37 -1.35
C MET A 87 -18.30 -4.30 0.17
N LEU A 88 -17.79 -3.19 0.72
CA LEU A 88 -17.63 -2.97 2.17
C LEU A 88 -18.92 -3.24 2.98
N PRO A 89 -20.12 -2.78 2.57
CA PRO A 89 -21.35 -3.08 3.29
C PRO A 89 -21.64 -4.59 3.38
N CYS A 90 -21.30 -5.34 2.33
CA CYS A 90 -21.50 -6.79 2.26
C CYS A 90 -20.50 -7.53 3.17
N TYR A 91 -19.24 -7.07 3.22
CA TYR A 91 -18.25 -7.58 4.16
C TYR A 91 -18.60 -7.25 5.61
N ALA A 92 -19.04 -6.02 5.88
CA ALA A 92 -19.49 -5.58 7.21
C ALA A 92 -20.71 -6.37 7.68
N GLY A 93 -21.69 -6.58 6.80
CA GLY A 93 -22.88 -7.39 7.09
C GLY A 93 -22.54 -8.85 7.41
N ARG A 94 -21.61 -9.48 6.68
CA ARG A 94 -21.11 -10.83 7.03
C ARG A 94 -20.35 -10.85 8.35
N GLY A 95 -19.58 -9.81 8.66
CA GLY A 95 -18.87 -9.68 9.92
C GLY A 95 -19.84 -9.58 11.10
N ILE A 96 -20.83 -8.69 11.01
CA ILE A 96 -21.88 -8.50 12.03
C ILE A 96 -22.69 -9.80 12.22
N LYS A 97 -23.00 -10.50 11.13
CA LYS A 97 -23.71 -11.78 11.20
C LYS A 97 -22.91 -12.84 11.96
N LYS A 98 -21.61 -12.99 11.66
CA LYS A 98 -20.73 -13.91 12.42
C LYS A 98 -20.65 -13.56 13.90
N VAL A 99 -20.57 -12.27 14.23
CA VAL A 99 -20.58 -11.81 15.62
C VAL A 99 -21.88 -12.22 16.31
N LYS A 100 -23.04 -11.94 15.70
CA LYS A 100 -24.35 -12.34 16.21
C LYS A 100 -24.47 -13.84 16.41
N ASP A 101 -24.08 -14.63 15.41
CA ASP A 101 -24.17 -16.09 15.47
C ASP A 101 -23.28 -16.64 16.61
N THR A 102 -22.08 -16.08 16.79
CA THR A 102 -21.18 -16.46 17.90
C THR A 102 -21.78 -16.09 19.26
N PHE A 103 -22.40 -14.91 19.41
CA PHE A 103 -23.08 -14.51 20.65
C PHE A 103 -24.30 -15.39 20.96
N GLU A 104 -25.07 -15.78 19.93
CA GLU A 104 -26.18 -16.71 20.10
C GLU A 104 -25.71 -18.12 20.48
N ASP A 105 -24.61 -18.59 19.91
CA ASP A 105 -23.99 -19.86 20.29
C ASP A 105 -23.45 -19.83 21.72
N PHE A 106 -22.84 -18.71 22.16
CA PHE A 106 -22.46 -18.50 23.56
C PHE A 106 -23.68 -18.44 24.49
N ALA A 107 -24.78 -17.82 24.06
CA ALA A 107 -25.99 -17.71 24.86
C ALA A 107 -26.79 -19.03 24.96
N LYS A 108 -26.67 -19.91 23.97
CA LYS A 108 -27.28 -21.26 23.96
C LYS A 108 -26.40 -22.31 24.64
N SER A 109 -25.11 -22.06 24.79
CA SER A 109 -24.22 -22.93 25.56
C SER A 109 -24.61 -22.82 27.05
N PRO A 110 -24.97 -23.93 27.73
CA PRO A 110 -25.37 -23.86 29.12
C PRO A 110 -24.17 -23.40 29.93
N ALA A 111 -24.38 -22.32 30.70
CA ALA A 111 -23.50 -21.73 31.69
C ALA A 111 -22.21 -22.52 32.01
N ILE A 112 -21.05 -21.95 31.65
CA ILE A 112 -19.86 -22.15 32.50
C ILE A 112 -20.12 -21.35 33.78
N THR A 113 -20.89 -21.94 34.68
CA THR A 113 -20.93 -21.59 36.10
C THR A 113 -20.95 -22.90 36.85
N GLY A 114 -19.78 -23.30 37.34
CA GLY A 114 -19.65 -24.44 38.24
C GLY A 114 -18.41 -25.28 37.95
N SER A 115 -17.23 -24.75 38.32
CA SER A 115 -16.08 -25.50 38.90
C SER A 115 -14.72 -24.84 38.59
N GLN A 116 -14.57 -23.57 38.94
CA GLN A 116 -13.26 -23.10 39.38
C GLN A 116 -13.42 -22.45 40.76
N ASP A 117 -12.72 -23.07 41.70
CA ASP A 117 -12.31 -22.63 43.04
C ASP A 117 -13.28 -22.71 44.23
N ALA A 118 -13.10 -23.77 45.02
CA ALA A 118 -12.97 -23.70 46.48
C ALA A 118 -12.11 -24.87 47.01
N GLY A 119 -11.04 -24.54 47.75
CA GLY A 119 -9.94 -25.44 48.18
C GLY A 119 -10.28 -26.50 49.24
N SER A 120 -9.49 -27.60 49.30
CA SER A 120 -8.36 -27.85 50.24
C SER A 120 -8.83 -28.58 51.53
N PRO A 121 -8.04 -29.35 52.34
CA PRO A 121 -6.62 -29.79 52.28
C PRO A 121 -6.39 -31.31 52.56
N ALA A 122 -5.10 -31.67 52.67
CA ALA A 122 -4.48 -32.65 53.59
C ALA A 122 -4.16 -34.10 53.12
N LYS A 123 -2.83 -34.37 53.14
CA LYS A 123 -2.09 -35.54 53.67
C LYS A 123 -2.95 -36.77 54.05
N GLN A 124 -2.59 -38.00 53.70
CA GLN A 124 -1.34 -38.69 54.01
C GLN A 124 -1.31 -40.03 53.27
#